data_AF-A0A8T6KXJ3-F1
#
_entry.id   AF-A0A8T6KXJ3-F1
#
_cell.length_a   1.000
_cell.length_b   1.000
_cell.length_c   1.000
_cell.angle_alpha   90.00
_cell.angle_beta   90.00
_cell.angle_gamma   90.00
#
_symmetry.space_group_name_H-M   'P 1'
#
loop_
_entity.id
_entity.type
_entity.pdbx_description
1 polymer ?
#
loop_
_entity_poly.entity_id
_entity_poly.type
_entity_poly.pdbx_seq_one_letter_code
_entity_poly.pdbx_strand_id
1 'polypeptide(L)'
;MEGIQAAIDTYYAPDKRIGIYVFGDDYSGDSVEEVVDAVDRINVADESGRRRVRINAVGFPVHLQRPNARIYRFAALMRELAYRNDGTFVGLSEFQ
;
A
#
# COMPACT_ATOMS: atom_id res chain seq x y z
N MET A 1 -3.88 8.41 -2.71
CA MET A 1 -4.29 7.37 -3.68
C MET A 1 -3.58 7.52 -5.02
N GLU A 2 -3.45 8.75 -5.52
CA GLU A 2 -2.97 9.09 -6.87
C GLU A 2 -1.72 8.33 -7.34
N GLY A 3 -0.70 8.16 -6.48
CA GLY A 3 0.55 7.48 -6.87
C GLY A 3 0.40 5.98 -7.19
N ILE A 4 -0.43 5.23 -6.45
CA ILE A 4 -0.61 3.78 -6.69
C ILE A 4 -1.36 3.57 -8.01
N GLN A 5 -2.42 4.36 -8.23
CA GLN A 5 -3.20 4.31 -9.45
C GLN A 5 -2.33 4.65 -10.67
N ALA A 6 -1.61 5.77 -10.61
CA ALA A 6 -0.72 6.19 -11.68
C ALA A 6 0.34 5.11 -12.01
N ALA A 7 0.89 4.44 -10.99
CA ALA A 7 1.86 3.38 -11.20
C ALA A 7 1.25 2.14 -11.86
N ILE A 8 0.03 1.72 -11.47
CA ILE A 8 -0.66 0.61 -12.12
C ILE A 8 -0.95 0.96 -13.59
N ASP A 9 -1.55 2.11 -13.83
CA ASP A 9 -1.96 2.54 -15.17
C ASP A 9 -0.76 2.70 -16.12
N THR A 10 0.38 3.13 -15.60
CA THR A 10 1.61 3.36 -16.39
C THR A 10 2.40 2.08 -16.65
N TYR A 11 2.58 1.23 -15.63
CA TYR A 11 3.57 0.16 -15.69
C TYR A 11 2.97 -1.22 -15.90
N TYR A 12 1.66 -1.41 -15.70
CA TYR A 12 1.04 -2.73 -15.87
C TYR A 12 1.28 -3.29 -17.28
N ALA A 13 1.75 -4.52 -17.33
CA ALA A 13 1.93 -5.29 -18.56
C ALA A 13 1.55 -6.75 -18.28
N PRO A 14 0.63 -7.36 -19.07
CA PRO A 14 0.08 -8.69 -18.77
C PRO A 14 1.10 -9.83 -18.88
N ASP A 15 2.20 -9.61 -19.61
CA ASP A 15 3.31 -10.54 -19.78
C ASP A 15 4.36 -10.44 -18.67
N LYS A 16 4.21 -9.53 -17.70
CA LYS A 16 5.19 -9.25 -16.66
C LYS A 16 4.63 -9.46 -15.25
N ARG A 17 5.51 -9.87 -14.34
CA ARG A 17 5.26 -9.83 -12.89
C ARG A 17 5.78 -8.52 -12.34
N ILE A 18 4.86 -7.64 -11.93
CA ILE A 18 5.20 -6.29 -11.49
C ILE A 18 4.98 -6.18 -9.98
N GLY A 19 6.00 -5.67 -9.29
CA GLY A 19 5.92 -5.29 -7.89
C GLY A 19 5.97 -3.77 -7.75
N ILE A 20 4.98 -3.18 -7.08
CA ILE A 20 4.98 -1.78 -6.66
C ILE A 20 5.46 -1.73 -5.20
N TYR A 21 6.33 -0.78 -4.90
CA TYR A 21 6.79 -0.50 -3.53
C TYR A 21 6.28 0.88 -3.12
N VAL A 22 5.39 0.89 -2.13
CA VAL A 22 4.81 2.11 -1.56
C VAL A 22 5.61 2.48 -0.32
N PHE A 23 6.15 3.68 -0.35
CA PHE A 23 6.95 4.26 0.72
C PHE A 23 6.15 5.39 1.34
N GLY A 24 5.98 5.37 2.66
CA GLY A 24 5.19 6.36 3.36
C GLY A 24 5.52 6.42 4.83
N ASP A 25 5.01 7.45 5.49
CA ASP A 25 5.56 7.90 6.76
C ASP A 25 4.49 8.53 7.65
N ASP A 26 3.46 9.10 7.01
CA ASP A 26 2.18 9.45 7.59
C ASP A 26 1.01 9.17 6.62
N TYR A 27 -0.20 9.09 7.16
CA TYR A 27 -1.44 9.14 6.39
C TYR A 27 -2.41 10.17 6.97
N SER A 28 -2.74 11.16 6.15
CA SER A 28 -3.66 12.25 6.49
C SER A 28 -5.06 12.10 5.89
N GLY A 29 -5.35 11.01 5.18
CA GLY A 29 -6.66 10.82 4.55
C GLY A 29 -7.75 10.39 5.52
N ASP A 30 -9.00 10.60 5.10
CA ASP A 30 -10.16 10.50 5.99
C ASP A 30 -10.60 9.05 6.28
N SER A 31 -10.42 8.12 5.33
CA SER A 31 -10.76 6.70 5.49
C SER A 31 -9.68 5.78 4.93
N VAL A 32 -9.35 4.73 5.67
CA VAL A 32 -8.45 3.66 5.25
C VAL A 32 -9.14 2.75 4.24
N GLU A 33 -10.40 2.43 4.52
CA GLU A 33 -11.26 1.55 3.73
C GLU A 33 -11.45 2.11 2.32
N GLU A 34 -11.69 3.42 2.18
CA GLU A 34 -11.88 4.05 0.87
C GLU A 34 -10.66 3.86 -0.04
N VAL A 35 -9.44 4.01 0.51
CA VAL A 35 -8.20 3.82 -0.24
C VAL A 35 -8.01 2.37 -0.64
N VAL A 36 -8.23 1.43 0.30
CA VAL A 36 -8.11 0.00 0.04
C VAL A 36 -9.11 -0.44 -1.04
N ASP A 37 -10.36 -0.02 -0.93
CA ASP A 37 -11.42 -0.37 -1.89
C ASP A 37 -11.17 0.24 -3.27
N ALA A 38 -10.62 1.46 -3.33
CA ALA A 38 -10.25 2.06 -4.60
C ALA A 38 -9.11 1.31 -5.29
N VAL A 39 -8.09 0.88 -4.53
CA VAL A 39 -7.03 0.02 -5.07
C VAL A 39 -7.57 -1.33 -5.51
N ASP A 40 -8.50 -1.93 -4.76
CA ASP A 40 -9.15 -3.19 -5.14
C ASP A 40 -9.91 -3.09 -6.47
N ARG A 41 -10.56 -1.94 -6.74
CA ARG A 41 -11.23 -1.69 -8.03
C ARG A 41 -10.28 -1.57 -9.22
N ILE A 42 -9.04 -1.15 -8.99
CA ILE A 42 -8.05 -0.91 -10.07
C ILE A 42 -7.15 -2.14 -10.26
N ASN A 43 -6.69 -2.74 -9.17
CA ASN A 43 -5.84 -3.94 -9.15
C ASN A 43 -6.68 -5.22 -9.08
N VAL A 44 -7.56 -5.39 -10.07
CA VAL A 44 -8.52 -6.49 -10.14
C VAL A 44 -7.79 -7.83 -10.29
N ALA A 45 -8.25 -8.84 -9.57
CA ALA A 45 -7.78 -10.21 -9.71
C ALA A 45 -8.35 -10.85 -10.99
N ASP A 46 -7.53 -11.64 -11.69
CA ASP A 46 -7.98 -12.47 -12.80
C ASP A 46 -8.76 -13.71 -12.31
N GLU A 47 -9.21 -14.55 -13.24
CA GLU A 47 -9.93 -15.80 -12.93
C GLU A 47 -9.12 -16.77 -12.06
N SER A 48 -7.79 -16.65 -12.04
CA SER A 48 -6.90 -17.44 -11.18
C SER A 48 -6.73 -16.83 -9.77
N GLY A 49 -7.39 -15.71 -9.49
CA GLY A 49 -7.24 -14.95 -8.25
C GLY A 49 -5.99 -14.08 -8.20
N ARG A 50 -5.25 -13.95 -9.31
CA ARG A 50 -3.99 -13.20 -9.36
C ARG A 50 -4.23 -11.74 -9.72
N ARG A 51 -3.67 -10.83 -8.95
CA ARG A 51 -3.75 -9.40 -9.23
C ARG A 51 -2.79 -8.95 -10.33
N ARG A 52 -3.12 -7.82 -10.96
CA ARG A 52 -2.32 -7.18 -12.03
C ARG A 52 -0.92 -6.80 -11.55
N VAL A 53 -0.81 -6.31 -10.31
CA VAL A 53 0.45 -6.00 -9.65
C VAL A 53 0.46 -6.53 -8.21
N ARG A 54 1.64 -6.83 -7.69
CA ARG A 54 1.88 -7.04 -6.26
C ARG A 54 2.23 -5.71 -5.60
N ILE A 55 1.60 -5.35 -4.48
CA ILE A 55 1.89 -4.09 -3.78
C ILE A 55 2.56 -4.37 -2.44
N ASN A 56 3.82 -3.97 -2.30
CA ASN A 56 4.56 -4.01 -1.04
C ASN A 56 4.56 -2.60 -0.42
N ALA A 57 4.61 -2.54 0.90
CA ALA A 57 4.55 -1.29 1.66
C ALA A 57 5.71 -1.19 2.64
N VAL A 58 6.30 -0.01 2.76
CA VAL A 58 7.36 0.32 3.72
C VAL A 58 6.96 1.59 4.47
N GLY A 59 6.88 1.49 5.79
CA GLY A 59 6.52 2.58 6.68
C GLY A 59 7.74 3.14 7.42
N PHE A 60 7.99 4.44 7.32
CA PHE A 60 9.04 5.14 8.04
C PHE A 60 8.49 5.87 9.27
N PRO A 61 9.21 5.89 10.40
CA PRO A 61 8.72 6.49 11.63
C PRO A 61 9.08 7.96 11.77
N VAL A 62 8.59 8.88 10.94
CA VAL A 62 9.19 10.25 10.88
C VAL A 62 8.99 11.09 12.14
N HIS A 63 8.06 10.71 13.02
CA HIS A 63 7.87 11.34 14.32
C HIS A 63 7.43 10.34 15.41
N LEU A 64 8.25 9.32 15.73
CA LEU A 64 8.02 8.46 16.90
C LEU A 64 8.54 9.11 18.19
N GLN A 65 7.86 10.16 18.69
CA GLN A 65 8.04 10.53 20.11
C GLN A 65 7.06 9.80 21.02
N ARG A 66 5.84 9.51 20.54
CA ARG A 66 4.83 8.64 21.19
C ARG A 66 3.89 8.03 20.13
N PRO A 67 3.49 6.75 20.23
CA PRO A 67 2.46 6.19 19.36
C PRO A 67 1.17 6.99 19.49
N ASN A 68 0.62 7.46 18.38
CA ASN A 68 -0.64 8.17 18.31
C ASN A 68 -1.61 7.45 17.38
N ALA A 69 -2.91 7.78 17.46
CA ALA A 69 -3.95 7.14 16.65
C ALA A 69 -3.68 7.20 15.14
N ARG A 70 -3.00 8.26 14.68
CA ARG A 70 -2.64 8.48 13.27
C ARG A 70 -1.62 7.45 12.78
N ILE A 71 -0.57 7.17 13.56
CA ILE A 71 0.43 6.13 13.24
C ILE A 71 -0.22 4.73 13.16
N TYR A 72 -1.14 4.41 14.08
CA TYR A 72 -1.86 3.13 14.03
C TYR A 72 -2.73 3.00 12.79
N ARG A 73 -3.44 4.08 12.41
CA ARG A 73 -4.24 4.11 11.17
C ARG A 73 -3.37 3.97 9.93
N PHE A 74 -2.23 4.65 9.90
CA PHE A 74 -1.25 4.52 8.81
C PHE A 74 -0.73 3.08 8.69
N ALA A 75 -0.28 2.47 9.79
CA ALA A 75 0.21 1.10 9.78
C ALA A 75 -0.89 0.10 9.37
N ALA A 76 -2.12 0.31 9.84
CA ALA A 76 -3.27 -0.50 9.43
C ALA A 76 -3.52 -0.40 7.93
N LEU A 77 -3.55 0.83 7.37
CA LEU A 77 -3.69 1.06 5.94
C LEU A 77 -2.59 0.34 5.14
N MET A 78 -1.32 0.54 5.50
CA MET A 78 -0.19 -0.04 4.79
C MET A 78 -0.20 -1.58 4.86
N ARG A 79 -0.60 -2.14 6.00
CA ARG A 79 -0.76 -3.59 6.18
C ARG A 79 -1.90 -4.14 5.31
N GLU A 80 -3.08 -3.55 5.37
CA GLU A 80 -4.24 -4.01 4.61
C GLU A 80 -4.02 -3.86 3.10
N LEU A 81 -3.42 -2.74 2.67
CA LEU A 81 -3.05 -2.51 1.29
C LEU A 81 -2.11 -3.62 0.77
N ALA A 82 -1.05 -3.93 1.51
CA ALA A 82 -0.11 -4.97 1.11
C ALA A 82 -0.76 -6.37 1.13
N TYR A 83 -1.49 -6.68 2.20
CA TYR A 83 -2.15 -7.98 2.38
C TYR A 83 -3.15 -8.27 1.25
N ARG A 84 -4.02 -7.30 0.93
CA ARG A 84 -4.99 -7.50 -0.14
C ARG A 84 -4.33 -7.64 -1.50
N ASN A 85 -3.12 -7.12 -1.69
CA ASN A 85 -2.42 -7.08 -2.98
C ASN A 85 -1.21 -8.02 -3.06
N ASP A 86 -1.30 -9.17 -2.38
CA ASP A 86 -0.32 -10.25 -2.39
C ASP A 86 1.11 -9.83 -1.99
N GLY A 87 1.25 -8.73 -1.28
CA GLY A 87 2.54 -8.16 -0.89
C GLY A 87 2.83 -8.26 0.60
N THR A 88 3.81 -7.48 1.05
CA THR A 88 4.24 -7.44 2.45
C THR A 88 4.40 -6.01 2.92
N PHE A 89 4.01 -5.76 4.17
CA PHE A 89 4.26 -4.50 4.86
C PHE A 89 5.46 -4.65 5.80
N VAL A 90 6.41 -3.71 5.71
CA VAL A 90 7.56 -3.58 6.60
C VAL A 90 7.47 -2.24 7.31
N GLY A 91 7.27 -2.26 8.63
CA GLY A 91 7.37 -1.07 9.47
C GLY A 91 8.78 -0.93 10.02
N LEU A 92 9.46 0.17 9.70
CA LEU A 92 10.78 0.47 10.26
C LEU A 92 10.63 1.09 11.65
N SER A 93 11.42 0.59 12.61
CA SER A 93 11.36 1.01 14.01
C SER A 93 12.38 2.10 14.38
N GLU A 94 13.34 2.39 13.50
CA GLU A 94 14.49 3.27 13.80
C GLU A 94 14.82 4.17 12.60
N PHE A 95 15.37 5.37 12.88
CA PHE A 95 16.06 6.18 11.88
C PHE A 95 17.52 5.73 11.82
N GLN A 96 18.05 5.51 10.61
CA GLN A 96 19.50 5.42 10.42
C GLN A 96 20.11 6.81 10.28
#